data_AF-A0A543JRR0-F1
#
_entry.id   AF-A0A543JRR0-F1
#
_cell.length_a   1.000
_cell.length_b   1.000
_cell.length_c   1.000
_cell.angle_alpha   90.00
_cell.angle_beta   90.00
_cell.angle_gamma   90.00
#
_symmetry.space_group_name_H-M   'P 1'
#
loop_
_entity.id
_entity.type
_entity.pdbx_description
1 polymer ?
#
loop_
_entity_poly.entity_id
_entity_poly.type
_entity_poly.pdbx_seq_one_letter_code
_entity_poly.pdbx_strand_id
1 'polypeptide(L)'
;MTEHDRRDRFTDIFTVALIKGAIEGDPYRHFGSLGGVTQHLATARRLELIDPEDEHTATARAQALYRRHGLNRLPAGRAYLAWHGSPIVEAVLAELLPEITSSVDQARHEAGKS
;
A
#
# COMPACT_ATOMS: atom_id res chain seq x y z
N MET A 1 -10.25 9.33 -18.58
CA MET A 1 -9.66 8.21 -17.85
C MET A 1 -8.16 8.46 -17.86
N THR A 2 -7.64 9.08 -16.81
CA THR A 2 -6.20 9.43 -16.74
C THR A 2 -5.42 8.18 -16.34
N GLU A 3 -4.14 8.14 -16.67
CA GLU A 3 -3.21 7.04 -16.36
C GLU A 3 -3.14 6.69 -14.86
N HIS A 4 -3.69 7.56 -14.00
CA HIS A 4 -3.89 7.36 -12.56
C HIS A 4 -5.02 6.39 -12.18
N ASP A 5 -5.94 6.04 -13.10
CA ASP A 5 -7.14 5.23 -12.81
C ASP A 5 -6.92 3.71 -12.89
N ARG A 6 -5.78 3.24 -13.40
CA ARG A 6 -5.40 1.81 -13.41
C ARG A 6 -4.27 1.56 -12.41
N ARG A 7 -4.55 1.72 -11.11
CA ARG A 7 -3.63 1.21 -10.08
C ARG A 7 -3.67 -0.31 -10.13
N ASP A 8 -2.56 -0.90 -10.55
CA ASP A 8 -2.39 -2.34 -10.53
C ASP A 8 -2.21 -2.78 -9.06
N ARG A 9 -3.15 -3.56 -8.51
CA ARG A 9 -3.03 -4.06 -7.13
C ARG A 9 -1.73 -4.84 -6.90
N PHE A 10 -1.15 -5.40 -7.98
CA PHE A 10 0.16 -6.03 -7.94
C PHE A 10 1.26 -5.03 -7.56
N THR A 11 1.17 -3.77 -7.98
CA THR A 11 2.13 -2.72 -7.61
C THR A 11 1.92 -2.20 -6.19
N ASP A 12 0.69 -2.20 -5.68
CA ASP A 12 0.39 -1.68 -4.34
C ASP A 12 0.92 -2.58 -3.21
N ILE A 13 1.06 -3.89 -3.46
CA ILE A 13 1.64 -4.83 -2.49
C ILE A 13 3.05 -4.44 -2.04
N PHE A 14 3.80 -3.75 -2.90
CA PHE A 14 5.14 -3.30 -2.60
C PHE A 14 5.15 -2.12 -1.61
N THR A 15 4.05 -1.38 -1.47
CA THR A 15 3.88 -0.41 -0.39
C THR A 15 3.79 -1.11 0.96
N VAL A 16 3.10 -2.24 1.04
CA VAL A 16 3.06 -3.09 2.25
C VAL A 16 4.42 -3.72 2.53
N ALA A 17 5.15 -4.10 1.49
CA ALA A 17 6.52 -4.61 1.59
C ALA A 17 7.47 -3.57 2.20
N LEU A 18 7.37 -2.29 1.80
CA LEU A 18 8.18 -1.21 2.38
C LEU A 18 7.91 -1.02 3.87
N ILE A 19 6.64 -1.04 4.29
CA ILE A 19 6.28 -0.94 5.73
C ILE A 19 6.96 -2.06 6.52
N LYS A 20 6.75 -3.31 6.10
CA LYS A 20 7.30 -4.47 6.81
C LYS A 20 8.83 -4.46 6.80
N GLY A 21 9.42 -4.20 5.63
CA GLY A 21 10.87 -4.17 5.46
C GLY A 21 11.55 -3.10 6.33
N ALA A 22 11.05 -1.86 6.31
CA ALA A 22 11.62 -0.77 7.11
C ALA A 22 11.56 -1.10 8.62
N ILE A 23 10.46 -1.69 9.09
CA ILE A 23 10.33 -2.14 10.49
C ILE A 23 11.28 -3.30 10.82
N GLU A 24 11.58 -4.17 9.84
CA GLU A 24 12.53 -5.27 9.97
C GLU A 24 14.00 -4.84 9.75
N GLY A 25 14.25 -3.57 9.49
CA GLY A 25 15.59 -2.98 9.30
C GLY A 25 16.10 -3.01 7.85
N ASP A 26 15.34 -3.55 6.90
CA ASP A 26 15.67 -3.54 5.47
C ASP A 26 14.40 -3.30 4.64
N PRO A 27 14.14 -2.07 4.14
CA PRO A 27 12.95 -1.73 3.37
C PRO A 27 12.80 -2.55 2.09
N TYR A 28 13.90 -3.11 1.58
CA TYR A 28 13.94 -3.88 0.34
C TYR A 28 13.82 -5.39 0.56
N ARG A 29 13.82 -5.84 1.82
CA ARG A 29 13.81 -7.26 2.18
C ARG A 29 12.73 -8.07 1.49
N HIS A 30 11.58 -7.49 1.21
CA HIS A 30 10.44 -8.19 0.63
C HIS A 30 10.19 -7.87 -0.85
N PHE A 31 11.08 -7.09 -1.48
CA PHE A 31 10.97 -6.75 -2.90
C PHE A 31 11.38 -7.88 -3.82
N GLY A 32 10.65 -8.01 -4.93
CA GLY A 32 10.91 -8.99 -5.99
C GLY A 32 11.78 -8.51 -7.13
N SER A 33 11.82 -7.19 -7.35
CA SER A 33 12.59 -6.52 -8.39
C SER A 33 12.92 -5.10 -7.90
N LEU A 34 14.15 -4.63 -8.18
CA LEU A 34 14.53 -3.23 -7.97
C LEU A 34 14.02 -2.32 -9.08
N GLY A 35 13.63 -2.89 -10.23
CA GLY A 35 12.95 -2.14 -11.30
C GLY A 35 11.59 -1.67 -10.79
N GLY A 36 11.45 -0.37 -10.54
CA GLY A 36 10.21 0.24 -10.03
C GLY A 36 10.25 0.63 -8.55
N VAL A 37 11.33 0.32 -7.81
CA VAL A 37 11.45 0.65 -6.37
C VAL A 37 11.23 2.13 -6.08
N THR A 38 11.74 3.02 -6.95
CA THR A 38 11.60 4.47 -6.83
C THR A 38 10.15 4.93 -6.80
N GLN A 39 9.27 4.32 -7.61
CA GLN A 39 7.85 4.68 -7.65
C GLN A 39 7.13 4.24 -6.36
N HIS A 40 7.48 3.06 -5.84
CA HIS A 40 6.93 2.55 -4.59
C HIS A 40 7.38 3.39 -3.40
N LEU A 41 8.65 3.78 -3.35
CA LEU A 41 9.18 4.70 -2.34
C LEU A 41 8.48 6.07 -2.40
N ALA A 42 8.32 6.64 -3.60
CA ALA A 42 7.61 7.89 -3.77
C ALA A 42 6.15 7.79 -3.26
N THR A 43 5.49 6.66 -3.52
CA THR A 43 4.14 6.39 -3.01
C THR A 43 4.12 6.24 -1.49
N ALA A 44 5.05 5.50 -0.92
CA ALA A 44 5.17 5.31 0.53
C ALA A 44 5.46 6.63 1.26
N ARG A 45 6.32 7.50 0.71
CA ARG A 45 6.57 8.85 1.22
C ARG A 45 5.31 9.71 1.16
N ARG A 46 4.61 9.73 0.02
CA ARG A 46 3.35 10.48 -0.14
C ARG A 46 2.27 10.03 0.85
N LEU A 47 2.28 8.75 1.24
CA LEU A 47 1.36 8.18 2.22
C LEU A 47 1.88 8.28 3.66
N GLU A 48 3.02 8.93 3.89
CA GLU A 48 3.66 9.10 5.20
C GLU A 48 3.93 7.77 5.90
N LEU A 49 4.42 6.77 5.15
CA LEU A 49 4.70 5.42 5.66
C LEU A 49 6.18 5.20 5.99
N ILE A 50 7.04 5.98 5.36
CA ILE A 50 8.48 6.03 5.65
C ILE A 50 8.88 7.50 5.82
N ASP A 51 9.97 7.73 6.53
CA ASP A 51 10.55 9.06 6.65
C ASP A 51 10.95 9.58 5.25
N PRO A 52 10.62 10.84 4.92
CA PRO A 52 10.94 11.41 3.61
C PRO A 52 12.44 11.47 3.33
N GLU A 53 13.26 11.63 4.37
CA GLU A 53 14.72 11.73 4.30
C GLU A 53 15.41 10.37 4.52
N ASP A 54 14.73 9.41 5.17
CA ASP A 54 15.27 8.08 5.44
C ASP A 54 14.25 6.95 5.23
N GLU A 55 14.37 6.23 4.12
CA GLU A 55 13.49 5.10 3.79
C GLU A 55 13.65 3.87 4.70
N HIS A 56 14.72 3.80 5.50
CA HIS A 56 14.89 2.77 6.52
C HIS A 56 14.06 3.04 7.77
N THR A 57 13.58 4.27 7.94
CA THR A 57 12.80 4.68 9.10
C THR A 57 11.30 4.64 8.79
N ALA A 58 10.59 3.67 9.38
CA ALA A 58 9.13 3.61 9.31
C ALA A 58 8.49 4.67 10.23
N THR A 59 7.52 5.42 9.71
CA THR A 59 6.79 6.43 10.50
C THR A 59 5.91 5.78 11.57
N ALA A 60 5.42 6.60 12.51
CA ALA A 60 4.43 6.16 13.51
C ALA A 60 3.16 5.58 12.86
N ARG A 61 2.73 6.11 11.70
CA ARG A 61 1.59 5.61 10.92
C ARG A 61 1.85 4.20 10.38
N ALA A 62 3.00 3.98 9.77
CA ALA A 62 3.39 2.65 9.29
C ALA A 62 3.51 1.63 10.42
N GLN A 63 4.10 2.03 11.56
CA GLN A 63 4.17 1.18 12.74
C GLN A 63 2.78 0.82 13.29
N ALA A 64 1.82 1.75 13.26
CA ALA A 64 0.44 1.50 13.65
C ALA A 64 -0.24 0.48 12.72
N LEU A 65 -0.10 0.65 11.40
CA LEU A 65 -0.60 -0.30 10.41
C LEU A 65 -0.01 -1.70 10.60
N TYR A 66 1.31 -1.76 10.82
CA TYR A 66 2.04 -3.01 11.07
C TYR A 66 1.46 -3.79 12.24
N ARG A 67 1.27 -3.13 13.38
CA ARG A 67 0.73 -3.75 14.60
C ARG A 67 -0.74 -4.10 14.47
N ARG A 68 -1.56 -3.19 13.95
CA ARG A 68 -3.02 -3.35 13.89
C ARG A 68 -3.44 -4.48 12.95
N HIS A 69 -2.81 -4.57 11.77
CA HIS A 69 -3.14 -5.59 10.76
C HIS A 69 -2.30 -6.86 10.89
N GLY A 70 -1.30 -6.88 11.77
CA GLY A 70 -0.48 -8.07 12.03
C GLY A 70 0.44 -8.42 10.86
N LEU A 71 1.14 -7.44 10.27
CA LEU A 71 2.08 -7.65 9.14
C LEU A 71 3.25 -8.59 9.52
N ASN A 72 3.51 -8.78 10.81
CA ASN A 72 4.45 -9.79 11.30
C ASN A 72 4.00 -11.24 11.00
N ARG A 73 2.72 -11.46 10.69
CA ARG A 73 2.13 -12.77 10.37
C ARG A 73 2.14 -13.09 8.88
N LEU A 74 2.56 -12.15 8.02
CA LEU A 74 2.71 -12.42 6.60
C LEU A 74 3.77 -13.51 6.39
N PRO A 75 3.58 -14.42 5.41
CA PRO A 75 4.56 -15.45 5.08
C PRO A 75 5.95 -14.87 4.83
N ALA A 76 7.00 -15.62 5.13
CA ALA A 76 8.34 -15.24 4.74
C ALA A 76 8.49 -15.21 3.20
N GLY A 77 9.41 -14.41 2.68
CA GLY A 77 9.73 -14.34 1.26
C GLY A 77 9.39 -13.00 0.60
N ARG A 78 9.31 -13.01 -0.73
CA ARG A 78 9.01 -11.83 -1.54
C ARG A 78 7.51 -11.60 -1.65
N ALA A 79 7.10 -10.34 -1.53
CA ALA A 79 5.70 -9.95 -1.46
C ALA A 79 4.87 -10.47 -2.63
N TYR A 80 5.36 -10.25 -3.86
CA TYR A 80 4.66 -10.63 -5.09
C TYR A 80 4.45 -12.15 -5.26
N LEU A 81 5.29 -12.98 -4.64
CA LEU A 81 5.16 -14.44 -4.69
C LEU A 81 4.29 -14.97 -3.55
N ALA A 82 4.48 -14.42 -2.35
CA ALA A 82 4.03 -15.07 -1.12
C ALA A 82 2.81 -14.42 -0.48
N TRP A 83 2.48 -13.17 -0.84
CA TRP A 83 1.46 -12.38 -0.12
C TRP A 83 0.24 -12.03 -0.98
N HIS A 84 0.22 -12.45 -2.25
CA HIS A 84 -0.93 -12.23 -3.12
C HIS A 84 -2.19 -12.90 -2.57
N GLY A 85 -3.31 -12.16 -2.53
CA GLY A 85 -4.57 -12.63 -1.95
C GLY A 85 -4.58 -12.75 -0.42
N SER A 86 -3.53 -12.25 0.26
CA SER A 86 -3.49 -12.22 1.72
C SER A 86 -4.54 -11.24 2.27
N PRO A 87 -5.44 -11.67 3.17
CA PRO A 87 -6.42 -10.76 3.78
C PRO A 87 -5.77 -9.64 4.59
N ILE A 88 -4.55 -9.87 5.11
CA ILE A 88 -3.77 -8.83 5.80
C ILE A 88 -3.34 -7.73 4.82
N VAL A 89 -2.85 -8.11 3.64
CA VAL A 89 -2.46 -7.14 2.60
C VAL A 89 -3.69 -6.35 2.15
N GLU A 90 -4.79 -7.04 1.84
CA GLU A 90 -6.02 -6.38 1.39
C GLU A 90 -6.56 -5.39 2.41
N ALA A 91 -6.54 -5.73 3.71
CA ALA A 91 -6.98 -4.83 4.78
C ALA A 91 -6.10 -3.58 4.90
N VAL A 92 -4.78 -3.73 4.77
CA VAL A 92 -3.86 -2.58 4.78
C VAL A 92 -4.09 -1.69 3.56
N LEU A 93 -4.22 -2.29 2.38
CA LEU A 93 -4.44 -1.55 1.14
C LEU A 93 -5.78 -0.82 1.14
N ALA A 94 -6.85 -1.44 1.63
CA ALA A 94 -8.16 -0.80 1.77
C ALA A 94 -8.12 0.43 2.69
N GLU A 95 -7.27 0.41 3.72
CA GLU A 95 -7.08 1.57 4.60
C GLU A 95 -6.21 2.67 3.97
N LEU A 96 -5.15 2.29 3.27
CA LEU A 96 -4.21 3.24 2.64
C LEU A 96 -4.79 3.89 1.39
N LEU A 97 -5.54 3.12 0.62
CA LEU A 97 -6.07 3.45 -0.68
C LEU A 97 -7.58 3.21 -0.64
N PRO A 98 -8.33 4.00 0.17
CA PRO A 98 -9.78 3.88 0.14
C PRO A 98 -10.23 4.02 -1.31
N GLU A 99 -11.09 3.09 -1.75
CA GLU A 99 -11.64 3.15 -3.10
C GLU A 99 -12.11 4.58 -3.33
N ILE A 100 -11.71 5.18 -4.45
CA ILE A 100 -12.35 6.41 -4.90
C ILE A 100 -13.77 5.96 -5.22
N THR A 101 -14.66 6.01 -4.23
CA THR A 101 -16.09 5.92 -4.44
C THR A 101 -16.37 7.03 -5.43
N SER A 102 -16.55 6.65 -6.69
CA SER A 102 -16.72 7.57 -7.78
C SER A 102 -17.87 8.49 -7.39
N SER A 103 -17.60 9.78 -7.28
CA SER A 103 -18.61 10.84 -7.11
C SER A 103 -19.71 10.79 -8.21
N VAL A 104 -19.55 9.90 -9.20
CA VAL A 104 -20.52 9.57 -10.24
C VAL A 104 -21.77 8.82 -9.73
N ASP A 105 -21.72 8.09 -8.62
CA ASP A 105 -22.92 7.39 -8.10
C ASP A 105 -23.84 8.28 -7.24
N GLN A 106 -23.32 9.37 -6.67
CA GLN A 106 -24.15 10.31 -5.90
C GLN A 106 -25.00 11.23 -6.80
N ALA A 107 -24.51 11.57 -7.99
CA ALA A 107 -25.24 12.42 -8.93
C ALA A 107 -26.42 11.71 -9.63
N ARG A 108 -26.43 10.37 -9.69
CA ARG A 108 -27.53 9.60 -10.31
C ARG A 108 -28.70 9.34 -9.37
N HIS A 109 -28.52 9.50 -8.06
CA HIS A 109 -29.60 9.31 -7.09
C HIS A 109 -30.47 10.56 -6.90
N GLU A 110 -29.96 11.76 -7.24
CA GLU A 110 -30.74 13.00 -7.19
C GLU A 110 -31.43 13.34 -8.52
N ALA A 111 -30.88 12.90 -9.66
CA ALA A 111 -31.48 13.13 -10.98
C ALA A 111 -32.66 12.18 -11.33
N GLY A 112 -32.97 11.20 -10.48
CA GLY A 112 -34.07 10.24 -10.68
C GLY A 112 -35.33 10.51 -9.83
N LYS A 113 -35.39 11.64 -9.11
CA LYS A 113 -36.51 12.03 -8.25
C LYS A 113 -37.14 13.39 -8.60
N SER A 114 -37.03 13.84 -9.84
CA SER A 114 -37.80 15.00 -10.34
C SER A 114 -38.67 14.60 -11.52
#